data_AF-A0A5S3UTJ8-F1
#
_entry.id   AF-A0A5S3UTJ8-F1
#
_cell.length_a   1.000
_cell.length_b   1.000
_cell.length_c   1.000
_cell.angle_alpha   90.00
_cell.angle_beta   90.00
_cell.angle_gamma   90.00
#
_symmetry.space_group_name_H-M   'P 1'
#
loop_
_entity.id
_entity.type
_entity.pdbx_description
1 polymer ?
#
loop_
_entity_poly.entity_id
_entity_poly.type
_entity_poly.pdbx_seq_one_letter_code
_entity_poly.pdbx_strand_id
1 'polypeptide(L)'
;MKHNLTLQEVHVELEESERRINMSELGRTWESIKIEPSLWKQNQYDIPVRFWVIAIAGKHCLYFNFIEVGWGWGKFELMGEIIEYQWEQEEIYEAFLWRYHELRIES
;
A
#
# COMPACT_ATOMS: atom_id res chain seq x y z
N MET A 1 16.85 6.48 14.45
CA MET A 1 16.40 5.22 13.82
C MET A 1 15.15 5.53 13.04
N LYS A 2 15.04 5.09 11.78
CA LYS A 2 13.73 5.07 11.11
C LYS A 2 12.92 3.95 11.78
N HIS A 3 11.73 4.26 12.23
CA HIS A 3 10.82 3.30 12.82
C HIS A 3 9.68 3.05 11.83
N ASN A 4 9.14 1.83 11.84
CA ASN A 4 7.91 1.56 11.13
C ASN A 4 6.78 2.38 11.75
N LEU A 5 5.78 2.73 10.96
CA LEU A 5 4.58 3.40 11.45
C LEU A 5 3.91 2.52 12.51
N THR A 6 3.33 3.15 13.51
CA THR A 6 2.36 2.54 14.40
C THR A 6 1.03 2.36 13.65
N LEU A 7 0.16 1.49 14.17
CA LEU A 7 -1.18 1.32 13.62
C LEU A 7 -1.97 2.66 13.63
N GLN A 8 -1.77 3.47 14.67
CA GLN A 8 -2.42 4.78 14.79
C GLN A 8 -1.94 5.75 13.69
N GLU A 9 -0.64 5.81 13.42
CA GLU A 9 -0.09 6.66 12.35
C GLU A 9 -0.59 6.20 10.98
N VAL A 10 -0.65 4.88 10.73
CA VAL A 10 -1.25 4.36 9.50
C VAL A 10 -2.71 4.80 9.35
N HIS A 11 -3.51 4.71 10.42
CA HIS A 11 -4.91 5.17 10.36
C HIS A 11 -5.03 6.67 10.08
N VAL A 12 -4.16 7.50 10.66
CA VAL A 12 -4.16 8.95 10.39
C VAL A 12 -3.89 9.23 8.90
N GLU A 13 -2.84 8.64 8.34
CA GLU A 13 -2.52 8.80 6.91
C GLU A 13 -3.63 8.25 6.00
N LEU A 14 -4.24 7.13 6.42
CA LEU A 14 -5.36 6.51 5.72
C LEU A 14 -6.58 7.44 5.71
N GLU A 15 -6.99 8.00 6.85
CA GLU A 15 -8.14 8.92 6.95
C GLU A 15 -7.95 10.19 6.11
N GLU A 16 -6.73 10.72 6.04
CA GLU A 16 -6.40 11.86 5.18
C GLU A 16 -6.53 11.50 3.70
N SER A 17 -6.02 10.34 3.31
CA SER A 17 -6.05 9.87 1.92
C SER A 17 -7.44 9.45 1.49
N GLU A 18 -8.19 8.72 2.33
CA GLU A 18 -9.55 8.30 2.06
C GLU A 18 -10.49 9.48 1.84
N ARG A 19 -10.32 10.60 2.58
CA ARG A 19 -11.09 11.82 2.32
C ARG A 19 -10.87 12.33 0.89
N ARG A 20 -9.62 12.35 0.42
CA ARG A 20 -9.28 12.78 -0.95
C ARG A 20 -9.84 11.80 -1.99
N ILE A 21 -9.67 10.49 -1.77
CA ILE A 21 -10.13 9.45 -2.70
C ILE A 21 -11.66 9.44 -2.80
N ASN A 22 -12.38 9.51 -1.68
CA ASN A 22 -13.84 9.44 -1.64
C ASN A 22 -14.52 10.69 -2.22
N MET A 23 -13.81 11.81 -2.33
CA MET A 23 -14.30 12.99 -3.06
C MET A 23 -14.15 12.87 -4.58
N SER A 24 -13.38 11.90 -5.08
CA SER A 24 -13.22 11.60 -6.50
C SER A 24 -14.16 10.49 -6.98
N GLU A 25 -14.24 10.25 -8.28
CA GLU A 25 -14.97 9.10 -8.84
C GLU A 25 -14.37 7.73 -8.43
N LEU A 26 -13.19 7.71 -7.82
CA LEU A 26 -12.45 6.51 -7.47
C LEU A 26 -12.82 5.91 -6.10
N GLY A 27 -13.68 6.58 -5.33
CA GLY A 27 -14.11 6.09 -4.01
C GLY A 27 -14.62 4.64 -4.04
N ARG A 28 -15.43 4.28 -5.05
CA ARG A 28 -15.92 2.90 -5.18
C ARG A 28 -14.81 1.88 -5.44
N THR A 29 -13.81 2.27 -6.24
CA THR A 29 -12.65 1.42 -6.50
C THR A 29 -11.88 1.19 -5.21
N TRP A 30 -11.62 2.26 -4.45
CA TRP A 30 -10.93 2.17 -3.17
C TRP A 30 -11.65 1.27 -2.15
N GLU A 31 -12.95 1.47 -1.96
CA GLU A 31 -13.76 0.63 -1.07
C GLU A 31 -13.74 -0.86 -1.44
N SER A 32 -13.53 -1.19 -2.72
CA SER A 32 -13.46 -2.59 -3.17
C SER A 32 -12.12 -3.27 -2.91
N ILE A 33 -11.04 -2.50 -2.75
CA ILE A 33 -9.67 -3.03 -2.63
C ILE A 33 -9.08 -2.84 -1.24
N LYS A 34 -9.59 -1.90 -0.44
CA LYS A 34 -9.04 -1.61 0.89
C LYS A 34 -9.24 -2.79 1.84
N ILE A 35 -8.30 -2.95 2.75
CA ILE A 35 -8.35 -3.94 3.82
C ILE A 35 -7.98 -3.26 5.13
N GLU A 36 -8.24 -3.94 6.25
CA GLU A 36 -7.69 -3.52 7.54
C GLU A 36 -6.15 -3.49 7.48
N PRO A 37 -5.50 -2.43 7.99
CA PRO A 37 -4.05 -2.37 8.05
C PRO A 37 -3.47 -3.61 8.73
N SER A 38 -2.55 -4.28 8.06
CA SER A 38 -1.92 -5.49 8.59
C SER A 38 -0.44 -5.56 8.24
N LEU A 39 0.38 -6.13 9.15
CA LEU A 39 1.82 -6.27 8.95
C LEU A 39 2.16 -7.55 8.22
N TRP A 40 2.70 -7.43 7.01
CA TRP A 40 3.12 -8.52 6.16
C TRP A 40 4.63 -8.69 6.22
N LYS A 41 5.11 -9.93 6.12
CA LYS A 41 6.54 -10.19 5.93
C LYS A 41 6.91 -9.94 4.46
N GLN A 42 8.20 -9.73 4.18
CA GLN A 42 8.73 -9.70 2.83
C GLN A 42 9.69 -10.86 2.60
N ASN A 43 9.69 -11.43 1.39
CA ASN A 43 10.53 -12.55 0.99
C ASN A 43 11.46 -12.21 -0.19
N GLN A 44 11.56 -10.94 -0.59
CA GLN A 44 12.46 -10.50 -1.67
C GLN A 44 13.92 -10.42 -1.21
N TYR A 45 14.16 -10.02 0.04
CA TYR A 45 15.49 -9.89 0.64
C TYR A 45 15.58 -10.69 1.93
N ASP A 46 16.78 -11.13 2.30
CA ASP A 46 17.04 -11.85 3.56
C ASP A 46 17.14 -10.88 4.76
N ILE A 47 16.07 -10.12 4.99
CA ILE A 47 15.96 -9.14 6.08
C ILE A 47 14.63 -9.36 6.81
N PRO A 48 14.61 -9.57 8.14
CA PRO A 48 13.40 -9.87 8.90
C PRO A 48 12.55 -8.62 9.18
N VAL A 49 12.14 -7.93 8.13
CA VAL A 49 11.29 -6.73 8.19
C VAL A 49 9.85 -7.05 7.86
N ARG A 50 8.95 -6.18 8.34
CA ARG A 50 7.52 -6.22 8.01
C ARG A 50 7.06 -4.88 7.48
N PHE A 51 6.16 -4.91 6.52
CA PHE A 51 5.55 -3.74 5.91
C PHE A 51 4.06 -3.72 6.24
N TRP A 52 3.51 -2.52 6.44
CA TRP A 52 2.06 -2.38 6.50
C TRP A 52 1.48 -2.64 5.12
N VAL A 53 0.31 -3.25 5.07
CA VAL A 53 -0.49 -3.43 3.86
C VAL A 53 -1.91 -2.98 4.15
N ILE A 54 -2.45 -2.15 3.25
CA ILE A 54 -3.76 -1.49 3.44
C ILE A 54 -4.73 -1.69 2.27
N ALA A 55 -4.28 -2.20 1.13
CA ALA A 55 -5.15 -2.51 0.00
C ALA A 55 -4.60 -3.66 -0.85
N ILE A 56 -5.50 -4.36 -1.55
CA ILE A 56 -5.20 -5.49 -2.42
C ILE A 56 -5.96 -5.35 -3.74
N ALA A 57 -5.24 -5.41 -4.85
CA ALA A 57 -5.80 -5.39 -6.20
C ALA A 57 -5.19 -6.52 -7.04
N GLY A 58 -5.96 -7.59 -7.29
CA GLY A 58 -5.46 -8.78 -7.96
C GLY A 58 -4.33 -9.45 -7.18
N LYS A 59 -3.13 -9.56 -7.79
CA LYS A 59 -1.91 -10.09 -7.15
C LYS A 59 -1.00 -8.99 -6.56
N HIS A 60 -1.52 -7.78 -6.43
CA HIS A 60 -0.76 -6.64 -5.91
C HIS A 60 -1.31 -6.12 -4.60
N CYS A 61 -0.44 -5.57 -3.77
CA CYS A 61 -0.78 -4.99 -2.48
C CYS A 61 -0.18 -3.60 -2.33
N LEU A 62 -0.94 -2.67 -1.75
CA LEU A 62 -0.45 -1.34 -1.38
C LEU A 62 0.20 -1.43 0.01
N TYR A 63 1.50 -1.18 0.08
CA TYR A 63 2.33 -1.40 1.27
C TYR A 63 3.08 -0.14 1.70
N PHE A 64 3.47 -0.08 2.99
CA PHE A 64 4.39 0.92 3.51
C PHE A 64 5.78 0.33 3.76
N ASN A 65 6.79 0.93 3.13
CA ASN A 65 8.19 0.60 3.33
C ASN A 65 8.83 1.59 4.32
N PHE A 66 9.11 1.15 5.54
CA PHE A 66 9.74 2.05 6.54
C PHE A 66 11.22 2.38 6.25
N ILE A 67 11.89 1.61 5.39
CA ILE A 67 13.29 1.88 5.02
C ILE A 67 13.32 3.14 4.14
N GLU A 68 12.43 3.19 3.16
CA GLU A 68 12.26 4.33 2.25
C GLU A 68 11.36 5.44 2.81
N VAL A 69 10.49 5.09 3.77
CA VAL A 69 9.47 5.98 4.37
C VAL A 69 8.44 6.40 3.32
N GLY A 70 7.77 5.41 2.74
CA GLY A 70 6.79 5.64 1.69
C GLY A 70 5.84 4.49 1.43
N TRP A 71 4.76 4.81 0.74
CA TRP A 71 3.76 3.86 0.26
C TRP A 71 4.04 3.47 -1.18
N GLY A 72 3.70 2.23 -1.53
CA GLY A 72 3.90 1.74 -2.87
C GLY A 72 3.11 0.47 -3.17
N TRP A 73 3.27 -0.08 -4.37
CA TRP A 73 2.61 -1.31 -4.80
C TRP A 73 3.55 -2.48 -5.06
N GLY A 74 3.41 -3.52 -4.25
CA GLY A 74 4.16 -4.77 -4.39
C GLY A 74 3.31 -5.89 -4.98
N LYS A 75 3.93 -7.05 -5.20
CA LYS A 75 3.27 -8.32 -5.54
C LYS A 75 3.28 -9.27 -4.36
N PHE A 76 2.24 -10.09 -4.28
CA PHE A 76 2.14 -11.19 -3.33
C PHE A 76 1.57 -12.43 -4.01
N GLU A 77 1.92 -13.60 -3.50
CA GLU A 77 1.32 -14.88 -3.90
C GLU A 77 0.44 -15.48 -2.81
N LEU A 78 0.82 -15.25 -1.54
CA LEU A 78 0.09 -15.68 -0.35
C LEU A 78 -0.21 -14.47 0.53
N MET A 79 -1.42 -14.42 1.10
CA MET A 79 -1.80 -13.38 2.05
C MET A 79 -0.80 -13.32 3.22
N GLY A 80 -0.32 -12.11 3.53
CA GLY A 80 0.66 -11.89 4.59
C GLY A 80 2.12 -11.89 4.13
N GLU A 81 2.39 -12.09 2.83
CA GLU A 81 3.75 -12.21 2.29
C GLU A 81 3.93 -11.44 0.97
N ILE A 82 4.75 -10.38 1.02
CA ILE A 82 5.17 -9.63 -0.18
C ILE A 82 6.39 -10.32 -0.80
N ILE A 83 6.32 -10.62 -2.10
CA ILE A 83 7.38 -11.33 -2.84
C ILE A 83 8.18 -10.40 -3.77
N GLU A 84 7.60 -9.26 -4.15
CA GLU A 84 8.24 -8.25 -5.00
C GLU A 84 7.76 -6.86 -4.58
N TYR A 85 8.68 -5.93 -4.41
CA TYR A 85 8.45 -4.54 -4.06
C TYR A 85 9.60 -3.67 -4.58
N GLN A 86 9.34 -2.37 -4.71
CA GLN A 86 10.29 -1.40 -5.27
C GLN A 86 10.60 -0.27 -4.28
N TRP A 87 11.41 0.68 -4.72
CA TRP A 87 11.63 1.91 -3.99
C TRP A 87 10.54 2.90 -4.35
N GLU A 88 9.67 3.14 -3.38
CA GLU A 88 8.47 3.95 -3.48
C GLU A 88 8.43 4.86 -2.24
N GLN A 89 8.18 6.15 -2.48
CA GLN A 89 8.21 7.24 -1.51
C GLN A 89 6.92 8.07 -1.54
N GLU A 90 5.84 7.47 -2.04
CA GLU A 90 4.56 8.12 -2.26
C GLU A 90 3.73 8.18 -0.97
N GLU A 91 2.79 9.13 -0.93
CA GLU A 91 1.66 9.07 0.00
C GLU A 91 0.61 8.07 -0.51
N ILE A 92 -0.25 7.54 0.37
CA ILE A 92 -1.31 6.57 0.02
C ILE A 92 -2.14 7.04 -1.18
N TYR A 93 -2.56 8.32 -1.18
CA TYR A 93 -3.34 8.88 -2.27
C TYR A 93 -2.60 8.82 -3.62
N GLU A 94 -1.35 9.24 -3.65
CA GLU A 94 -0.55 9.27 -4.88
C GLU A 94 -0.26 7.85 -5.38
N ALA A 95 0.13 6.94 -4.47
CA ALA A 95 0.35 5.53 -4.79
C ALA A 95 -0.93 4.86 -5.35
N PHE A 96 -2.09 5.16 -4.78
CA PHE A 96 -3.38 4.66 -5.28
C PHE A 96 -3.70 5.20 -6.68
N LEU A 97 -3.55 6.51 -6.89
CA LEU A 97 -3.82 7.14 -8.19
C LEU A 97 -2.93 6.58 -9.29
N TRP A 98 -1.63 6.47 -9.04
CA TRP A 98 -0.66 6.00 -10.04
C TRP A 98 -1.00 4.59 -10.50
N ARG A 99 -1.27 3.67 -9.57
CA ARG A 99 -1.68 2.30 -9.91
C ARG A 99 -3.01 2.25 -10.65
N TYR A 100 -3.99 3.06 -10.24
CA TYR A 100 -5.27 3.11 -10.95
C TYR A 100 -5.09 3.54 -12.42
N HIS A 101 -4.25 4.55 -12.68
CA HIS A 101 -3.95 4.99 -14.03
C HIS A 101 -3.17 3.94 -14.84
N GLU A 102 -2.18 3.27 -14.23
CA GLU A 102 -1.43 2.17 -14.85
C GLU A 102 -2.36 1.04 -15.31
N LEU A 103 -3.26 0.56 -14.44
CA LEU A 103 -4.22 -0.49 -14.76
C LEU A 103 -5.18 -0.12 -15.90
N ARG A 104 -5.46 1.18 -16.10
CA ARG A 104 -6.33 1.66 -17.19
C ARG A 104 -5.60 1.88 -18.50
N ILE A 105 -4.28 2.01 -18.49
CA ILE A 105 -3.46 2.06 -19.71
C ILE A 105 -3.28 0.65 -20.27
N GLU A 106 -3.27 -0.37 -19.42
CA GLU A 106 -3.09 -1.77 -19.80
C GLU A 106 -4.40 -2.50 -20.20
N SER A 107 -5.57 -1.87 -20.03
CA SER A 107 -6.91 -2.43 -20.34
C SER A 107 -7.48 -1.94 -21.66
#